data_AF-A0A920JP23-F1
#
_entry.id   AF-A0A920JP23-F1
#
_cell.length_a   1.000
_cell.length_b   1.000
_cell.length_c   1.000
_cell.angle_alpha   90.00
_cell.angle_beta   90.00
_cell.angle_gamma   90.00
#
_symmetry.space_group_name_H-M   'P 1'
#
loop_
_entity.id
_entity.type
_entity.pdbx_description
1 polymer ?
#
loop_
_entity_poly.entity_id
_entity_poly.type
_entity_poly.pdbx_seq_one_letter_code
_entity_poly.pdbx_strand_id
1 'polypeptide(L)'
;MQIKIVLINHIILINKAYGNIFKRLGLNFTVVSADSGNIGGDESHEYHVIADTGEDDLLISDSGDGMNVEIAKEKYSLENLDELIDKTSMKHKKGIEVGHIFKLGQKYTKSMDTKITHENGTMNNIFMGCYGIGVTRIVAAAIEQNHDDSGIIWPTAIAPFKCVIIEIDASKNNSVKNHSDLLYKKLKDKNIDVIVDNRDVGFGIKMKDWELIGIPHFFIIGKNEAAKKYHNS
;
A
#
# COMPACT_ATOMS: atom_id res chain seq x y z
N MET A 1 -21.76 -4.18 -29.16
CA MET A 1 -20.62 -3.23 -29.16
C MET A 1 -20.59 -2.36 -27.89
N GLN A 2 -21.72 -1.83 -27.44
CA GLN A 2 -21.80 -0.87 -26.32
C GLN A 2 -21.39 -1.44 -24.93
N ILE A 3 -21.74 -2.70 -24.60
CA ILE A 3 -21.34 -3.30 -23.29
C ILE A 3 -19.85 -3.60 -23.19
N LYS A 4 -19.19 -3.97 -24.30
CA LYS A 4 -17.73 -4.20 -24.31
C LYS A 4 -16.98 -2.91 -23.99
N ILE A 5 -17.49 -1.76 -24.45
CA ILE A 5 -16.97 -0.43 -24.13
C ILE A 5 -17.19 -0.09 -22.64
N VAL A 6 -18.34 -0.45 -22.06
CA VAL A 6 -18.61 -0.24 -20.63
C VAL A 6 -17.62 -1.01 -19.76
N LEU A 7 -17.33 -2.28 -20.07
CA LEU A 7 -16.35 -3.06 -19.32
C LEU A 7 -14.95 -2.42 -19.40
N ILE A 8 -14.52 -1.98 -20.59
CA ILE A 8 -13.22 -1.30 -20.78
C ILE A 8 -13.16 -0.03 -19.93
N ASN A 9 -14.21 0.81 -19.99
CA ASN A 9 -14.30 2.03 -19.18
C ASN A 9 -14.26 1.73 -17.68
N HIS A 10 -14.92 0.67 -17.24
CA HIS A 10 -14.90 0.25 -15.84
C HIS A 10 -13.50 -0.19 -15.40
N ILE A 11 -12.79 -0.99 -16.21
CA ILE A 11 -11.42 -1.41 -15.90
C ILE A 11 -10.48 -0.20 -15.83
N ILE A 12 -10.63 0.80 -16.71
CA ILE A 12 -9.86 2.05 -16.65
C ILE A 12 -10.14 2.80 -15.32
N LEU A 13 -11.41 2.86 -14.90
CA LEU A 13 -11.79 3.49 -13.64
C LEU A 13 -11.14 2.79 -12.43
N ILE A 14 -11.19 1.45 -12.40
CA ILE A 14 -10.59 0.67 -11.30
C ILE A 14 -9.08 0.81 -11.29
N ASN A 15 -8.42 0.79 -12.46
CA ASN A 15 -6.97 1.03 -12.53
C ASN A 15 -6.59 2.40 -11.94
N LYS A 16 -7.35 3.44 -12.29
CA LYS A 16 -7.15 4.78 -11.71
C LYS A 16 -7.39 4.79 -10.19
N ALA A 17 -8.42 4.07 -9.71
CA ALA A 17 -8.72 3.96 -8.30
C ALA A 17 -7.57 3.28 -7.52
N TYR A 18 -7.08 2.15 -8.01
CA TYR A 18 -5.96 1.41 -7.42
C TYR A 18 -4.70 2.27 -7.40
N GLY A 19 -4.36 2.90 -8.52
CA GLY A 19 -3.21 3.80 -8.59
C GLY A 19 -3.29 4.95 -7.59
N ASN A 20 -4.48 5.54 -7.38
CA ASN A 20 -4.68 6.57 -6.37
C ASN A 20 -4.58 6.04 -4.93
N ILE A 21 -5.07 4.82 -4.68
CA ILE A 21 -4.96 4.16 -3.37
C ILE A 21 -3.49 3.95 -3.03
N PHE A 22 -2.71 3.28 -3.88
CA PHE A 22 -1.30 2.99 -3.59
C PHE A 22 -0.44 4.25 -3.50
N LYS A 23 -0.70 5.27 -4.33
CA LYS A 23 -0.07 6.60 -4.18
C LYS A 23 -0.37 7.24 -2.83
N ARG A 24 -1.62 7.19 -2.38
CA ARG A 24 -2.02 7.74 -1.07
C ARG A 24 -1.39 6.97 0.09
N LEU A 25 -1.16 5.67 -0.09
CA LEU A 25 -0.45 4.82 0.87
C LEU A 25 1.07 5.07 0.87
N GLY A 26 1.59 5.90 -0.04
CA GLY A 26 3.03 6.21 -0.11
C GLY A 26 3.88 5.06 -0.63
N LEU A 27 3.29 4.10 -1.34
CA LEU A 27 4.01 2.93 -1.86
C LEU A 27 4.65 3.25 -3.20
N ASN A 28 5.88 2.75 -3.41
CA ASN A 28 6.49 2.69 -4.73
C ASN A 28 6.08 1.36 -5.38
N PHE A 29 5.13 1.45 -6.31
CA PHE A 29 4.51 0.29 -6.97
C PHE A 29 4.59 0.41 -8.49
N THR A 30 4.50 -0.74 -9.15
CA THR A 30 4.35 -0.87 -10.60
C THR A 30 3.08 -1.65 -10.93
N VAL A 31 2.63 -1.54 -12.18
CA VAL A 31 1.52 -2.33 -12.73
C VAL A 31 2.05 -3.14 -13.90
N VAL A 32 1.82 -4.44 -13.87
CA VAL A 32 2.34 -5.36 -14.88
C VAL A 32 1.22 -6.18 -15.50
N SER A 33 1.39 -6.56 -16.77
CA SER A 33 0.55 -7.58 -17.38
C SER A 33 0.83 -8.94 -16.73
N ALA A 34 -0.22 -9.70 -16.46
CA ALA A 34 -0.13 -10.97 -15.75
C ALA A 34 -1.07 -12.05 -16.32
N ASP A 35 -0.81 -13.30 -15.96
CA ASP A 35 -1.67 -14.43 -16.33
C ASP A 35 -3.01 -14.35 -15.60
N SER A 36 -4.08 -14.71 -16.30
CA SER A 36 -5.41 -14.79 -15.69
C SER A 36 -5.62 -16.09 -14.90
N GLY A 37 -4.74 -17.08 -15.10
CA GLY A 37 -4.75 -18.35 -14.40
C GLY A 37 -6.12 -19.03 -14.36
N ASN A 38 -6.43 -19.66 -13.23
CA ASN A 38 -7.70 -20.36 -13.04
C ASN A 38 -8.91 -19.41 -12.96
N ILE A 39 -8.70 -18.15 -12.57
CA ILE A 39 -9.76 -17.12 -12.57
C ILE A 39 -10.23 -16.87 -14.01
N GLY A 40 -9.29 -16.86 -14.96
CA GLY A 40 -9.53 -16.70 -16.39
C GLY A 40 -9.98 -15.29 -16.77
N GLY A 41 -10.27 -15.12 -18.05
CA GLY A 41 -10.38 -13.80 -18.67
C GLY A 41 -9.36 -13.67 -19.80
N ASP A 42 -9.47 -12.58 -20.55
CA ASP A 42 -8.60 -12.36 -21.71
C ASP A 42 -7.36 -11.52 -21.34
N GLU A 43 -7.45 -10.74 -20.25
CA GLU A 43 -6.43 -9.78 -19.81
C GLU A 43 -6.50 -9.64 -18.28
N SER A 44 -5.33 -9.53 -17.65
CA SER A 44 -5.23 -9.21 -16.22
C SER A 44 -4.04 -8.27 -15.94
N HIS A 45 -4.15 -7.50 -14.87
CA HIS A 45 -3.10 -6.59 -14.41
C HIS A 45 -2.85 -6.78 -12.91
N GLU A 46 -1.60 -7.01 -12.57
CA GLU A 46 -1.14 -7.10 -11.18
C GLU A 46 -0.45 -5.81 -10.76
N TYR A 47 -0.63 -5.46 -9.49
CA TYR A 47 -0.04 -4.32 -8.82
C TYR A 47 1.00 -4.81 -7.84
N HIS A 48 2.23 -4.40 -8.05
CA HIS A 48 3.38 -4.89 -7.30
C HIS A 48 4.07 -3.76 -6.58
N VAL A 49 4.27 -3.90 -5.27
CA VAL A 49 5.21 -3.05 -4.52
C VAL A 49 6.62 -3.53 -4.81
N ILE A 50 7.51 -2.64 -5.26
CA ILE A 50 8.88 -3.02 -5.59
C ILE A 50 9.67 -3.31 -4.31
N ALA A 51 10.14 -4.55 -4.17
CA ALA A 51 10.88 -5.01 -2.99
C ALA A 51 11.81 -6.17 -3.37
N ASP A 52 13.04 -6.18 -2.89
CA ASP A 52 14.05 -7.20 -3.23
C ASP A 52 13.72 -8.60 -2.68
N THR A 53 12.89 -8.65 -1.63
CA THR A 53 12.37 -9.90 -1.04
C THR A 53 11.04 -10.36 -1.65
N GLY A 54 10.53 -9.63 -2.64
CA GLY A 54 9.28 -9.96 -3.32
C GLY A 54 9.28 -11.36 -3.93
N GLU A 55 8.11 -12.00 -3.90
CA GLU A 55 7.89 -13.34 -4.41
C GLU A 55 7.92 -13.41 -5.95
N ASP A 56 7.57 -12.30 -6.61
CA ASP A 56 7.38 -12.28 -8.05
C ASP A 56 8.52 -11.57 -8.77
N ASP A 57 8.96 -12.18 -9.86
CA ASP A 57 9.96 -11.62 -10.77
C ASP A 57 9.28 -10.84 -11.89
N LEU A 58 9.71 -9.60 -12.07
CA LEU A 58 9.11 -8.63 -12.99
C LEU A 58 10.13 -8.15 -14.00
N LEU A 59 9.69 -7.94 -15.24
CA LEU A 59 10.41 -7.18 -16.26
C LEU A 59 9.72 -5.84 -16.47
N ILE A 60 10.46 -4.75 -16.28
CA ILE A 60 9.94 -3.38 -16.35
C ILE A 60 10.80 -2.56 -17.31
N SER A 61 10.17 -1.88 -18.28
CA SER A 61 10.84 -0.95 -19.19
C SER A 61 11.07 0.41 -18.53
N ASP A 62 11.94 1.22 -19.15
CA ASP A 62 12.13 2.62 -18.75
C ASP A 62 10.88 3.49 -19.01
N SER A 63 9.94 3.05 -19.86
CA SER A 63 8.64 3.70 -20.08
C SER A 63 7.62 3.41 -18.97
N GLY A 64 7.91 2.46 -18.08
CA GLY A 64 7.02 2.03 -17.00
C GLY A 64 6.04 0.91 -17.40
N ASP A 65 6.15 0.39 -18.62
CA ASP A 65 5.44 -0.83 -19.03
C ASP A 65 6.13 -2.04 -18.40
N GLY A 66 5.37 -3.03 -17.95
CA GLY A 66 5.96 -4.23 -17.38
C GLY A 66 5.10 -5.48 -17.52
N MET A 67 5.74 -6.62 -17.30
CA MET A 67 5.09 -7.93 -17.29
C MET A 67 5.72 -8.81 -16.22
N ASN A 68 4.93 -9.74 -15.68
CA ASN A 68 5.46 -10.84 -14.89
C ASN A 68 6.41 -11.70 -15.77
N VAL A 69 7.52 -12.17 -15.21
CA VAL A 69 8.50 -13.00 -15.94
C VAL A 69 7.86 -14.25 -16.52
N GLU A 70 6.87 -14.87 -15.86
CA GLU A 70 6.17 -16.05 -16.39
C GLU A 70 5.43 -15.73 -17.69
N ILE A 71 4.81 -14.55 -17.80
CA ILE A 71 4.22 -14.06 -19.04
C ILE A 71 5.28 -13.78 -20.11
N ALA A 72 6.43 -13.24 -19.72
CA ALA A 72 7.52 -12.99 -20.64
C ALA A 72 8.04 -14.31 -21.24
N LYS A 73 8.19 -15.36 -20.42
CA LYS A 73 8.64 -16.68 -20.85
C LYS A 73 7.73 -17.27 -21.93
N GLU A 74 6.42 -17.25 -21.68
CA GLU A 74 5.44 -17.73 -22.66
C GLU A 74 5.47 -16.88 -23.95
N LYS A 75 5.43 -15.55 -23.81
CA LYS A 75 5.36 -14.61 -24.93
C LYS A 75 6.56 -14.68 -25.86
N TYR A 76 7.76 -14.87 -25.31
CA TYR A 76 9.00 -14.92 -26.09
C TYR A 76 9.52 -16.34 -26.34
N SER A 77 8.88 -17.35 -25.74
CA SER A 77 9.31 -18.75 -25.77
C SER A 77 10.77 -18.91 -25.31
N LEU A 78 11.13 -18.21 -24.23
CA LEU A 78 12.46 -18.23 -23.60
C LEU A 78 12.30 -18.55 -22.12
N GLU A 79 13.12 -19.44 -21.57
CA GLU A 79 13.06 -19.82 -20.15
C GLU A 79 14.06 -19.05 -19.28
N ASN A 80 15.14 -18.55 -19.89
CA ASN A 80 16.24 -17.90 -19.19
C ASN A 80 15.96 -16.40 -19.01
N LEU A 81 16.14 -15.91 -17.78
CA LEU A 81 15.89 -14.50 -17.42
C LEU A 81 16.85 -13.54 -18.14
N ASP A 82 18.13 -13.88 -18.27
CA ASP A 82 19.12 -13.01 -18.94
C ASP A 82 18.79 -12.88 -20.43
N GLU A 83 18.38 -13.98 -21.08
CA GLU A 83 17.92 -13.96 -22.48
C GLU A 83 16.66 -13.10 -22.65
N LEU A 84 15.73 -13.15 -21.69
CA LEU A 84 14.54 -12.30 -21.68
C LEU A 84 14.90 -10.83 -21.51
N ILE A 85 15.81 -10.51 -20.61
CA ILE A 85 16.33 -9.14 -20.38
C ILE A 85 16.97 -8.62 -21.67
N ASP A 86 17.85 -9.39 -22.30
CA ASP A 86 18.51 -9.00 -23.55
C ASP A 86 17.49 -8.81 -24.69
N LYS A 87 16.52 -9.73 -24.79
CA LYS A 87 15.49 -9.69 -25.83
C LYS A 87 14.55 -8.50 -25.71
N THR A 88 14.19 -8.12 -24.47
CA THR A 88 13.21 -7.07 -24.19
C THR A 88 13.85 -5.72 -23.90
N SER A 89 15.13 -5.71 -23.54
CA SER A 89 15.84 -4.56 -22.95
C SER A 89 15.14 -4.01 -21.69
N MET A 90 14.33 -4.83 -21.00
CA MET A 90 13.67 -4.48 -19.75
C MET A 90 14.54 -4.82 -18.55
N LYS A 91 14.35 -4.09 -17.44
CA LYS A 91 15.07 -4.32 -16.19
C LYS A 91 14.32 -5.35 -15.35
N HIS A 92 15.06 -6.28 -14.77
CA HIS A 92 14.54 -7.18 -13.76
C HIS A 92 14.38 -6.48 -12.41
N LYS A 93 13.23 -6.73 -11.78
CA LYS A 93 12.87 -6.27 -10.43
C LYS A 93 12.09 -7.37 -9.73
N LYS A 94 12.11 -7.34 -8.41
CA LYS A 94 11.23 -8.15 -7.57
C LYS A 94 10.08 -7.32 -7.02
N GLY A 95 8.93 -7.96 -6.89
CA GLY A 95 7.70 -7.32 -6.44
C GLY A 95 6.90 -8.18 -5.47
N ILE A 96 6.18 -7.51 -4.58
CA ILE A 96 5.14 -8.11 -3.75
C ILE A 96 3.79 -7.74 -4.36
N GLU A 97 3.03 -8.74 -4.80
CA GLU A 97 1.72 -8.53 -5.41
C GLU A 97 0.70 -8.06 -4.37
N VAL A 98 0.26 -6.80 -4.45
CA VAL A 98 -0.69 -6.19 -3.50
C VAL A 98 -2.10 -6.02 -4.07
N GLY A 99 -2.31 -6.30 -5.36
CA GLY A 99 -3.63 -6.29 -5.95
C GLY A 99 -3.66 -6.79 -7.39
N HIS A 100 -4.83 -7.24 -7.82
CA HIS A 100 -5.03 -7.87 -9.13
C HIS A 100 -6.38 -7.45 -9.71
N ILE A 101 -6.39 -7.08 -10.99
CA ILE A 101 -7.58 -6.78 -11.77
C ILE A 101 -7.69 -7.79 -12.91
N PHE A 102 -8.84 -8.47 -13.01
CA PHE A 102 -9.13 -9.42 -14.08
C PHE A 102 -10.27 -8.95 -14.97
N LYS A 103 -10.08 -9.07 -16.28
CA LYS A 103 -11.12 -8.86 -17.29
C LYS A 103 -11.74 -10.21 -17.68
N LEU A 104 -12.68 -10.67 -16.86
CA LEU A 104 -13.31 -12.00 -16.95
C LEU A 104 -14.16 -12.23 -18.21
N GLY A 105 -14.57 -11.15 -18.88
CA GLY A 105 -15.45 -11.21 -20.03
C GLY A 105 -16.80 -11.81 -19.64
N GLN A 106 -17.25 -12.82 -20.37
CA GLN A 106 -18.53 -13.50 -20.11
C GLN A 106 -18.35 -14.92 -19.54
N LYS A 107 -17.14 -15.28 -19.05
CA LYS A 107 -16.82 -16.65 -18.58
C LYS A 107 -17.87 -17.16 -17.59
N TYR A 108 -18.14 -16.40 -16.53
CA TYR A 108 -19.05 -16.77 -15.47
C TYR A 108 -20.53 -16.53 -15.82
N THR A 109 -20.84 -15.46 -16.53
CA THR A 109 -22.23 -15.17 -16.90
C THR A 109 -22.78 -16.19 -17.89
N LYS A 110 -21.94 -16.77 -18.76
CA LYS A 110 -22.34 -17.90 -19.62
C LYS A 110 -22.62 -19.17 -18.82
N SER A 111 -21.76 -19.52 -17.86
CA SER A 111 -21.94 -20.76 -17.06
C SER A 111 -23.13 -20.67 -16.10
N MET A 112 -23.43 -19.47 -15.60
CA MET A 112 -24.54 -19.22 -14.66
C MET A 112 -25.87 -18.85 -15.34
N ASP A 113 -25.91 -18.78 -16.68
CA ASP A 113 -27.04 -18.27 -17.47
C ASP A 113 -27.54 -16.87 -17.07
N THR A 114 -26.62 -16.01 -16.61
CA THR A 114 -26.94 -14.64 -16.19
C THR A 114 -26.99 -13.70 -17.39
N LYS A 115 -28.18 -13.19 -17.70
CA LYS A 115 -28.45 -12.33 -18.87
C LYS A 115 -29.20 -11.05 -18.47
N ILE A 116 -29.04 -10.01 -19.28
CA ILE A 116 -29.83 -8.77 -19.19
C ILE A 116 -30.57 -8.51 -20.49
N THR A 117 -31.74 -7.89 -20.37
CA THR A 117 -32.53 -7.41 -21.51
C THR A 117 -32.02 -6.05 -21.97
N HIS A 118 -31.77 -5.93 -23.26
CA HIS A 118 -31.40 -4.67 -23.91
C HIS A 118 -32.63 -3.87 -24.34
N GLU A 119 -32.44 -2.58 -24.62
CA GLU A 119 -33.48 -1.68 -25.15
C GLU A 119 -34.14 -2.20 -26.44
N ASN A 120 -33.39 -2.96 -27.24
CA ASN A 120 -33.89 -3.62 -28.46
C ASN A 120 -34.59 -4.96 -28.21
N GLY A 121 -34.84 -5.34 -26.95
CA GLY A 121 -35.47 -6.61 -26.55
C GLY A 121 -34.56 -7.84 -26.58
N THR A 122 -33.30 -7.71 -27.00
CA THR A 122 -32.35 -8.85 -27.03
C THR A 122 -31.81 -9.18 -25.64
N MET A 123 -31.52 -10.45 -25.39
CA MET A 123 -30.92 -10.94 -24.14
C MET A 123 -29.45 -11.27 -24.36
N ASN A 124 -28.53 -10.63 -23.62
CA ASN A 124 -27.10 -10.95 -23.70
C ASN A 124 -26.52 -11.20 -22.31
N ASN A 125 -25.51 -12.07 -22.24
CA ASN A 125 -24.72 -12.26 -21.02
C ASN A 125 -23.93 -10.99 -20.68
N ILE A 126 -23.84 -10.70 -19.39
CA ILE A 126 -23.13 -9.51 -18.89
C ILE A 126 -21.62 -9.72 -19.00
N PHE A 127 -20.88 -8.66 -19.30
CA PHE A 127 -19.41 -8.64 -19.18
C PHE A 127 -19.00 -8.34 -17.74
N MET A 128 -18.11 -9.15 -17.17
CA MET A 128 -17.64 -9.04 -15.79
C MET A 128 -16.15 -8.72 -15.73
N GLY A 129 -15.76 -8.07 -14.64
CA GLY A 129 -14.39 -8.05 -14.13
C GLY A 129 -14.41 -8.33 -12.63
N CYS A 130 -13.27 -8.71 -12.08
CA CYS A 130 -13.08 -8.77 -10.62
C CYS A 130 -11.78 -8.06 -10.24
N TYR A 131 -11.73 -7.58 -9.00
CA TYR A 131 -10.68 -6.72 -8.50
C TYR A 131 -10.41 -7.09 -7.04
N GLY A 132 -9.16 -7.47 -6.74
CA GLY A 132 -8.70 -7.79 -5.40
C GLY A 132 -7.61 -6.82 -4.95
N ILE A 133 -7.62 -6.47 -3.65
CA ILE A 133 -6.51 -5.80 -2.97
C ILE A 133 -6.15 -6.63 -1.75
N GLY A 134 -4.88 -6.99 -1.61
CA GLY A 134 -4.35 -7.66 -0.42
C GLY A 134 -4.18 -6.68 0.74
N VAL A 135 -5.28 -6.34 1.44
CA VAL A 135 -5.27 -5.30 2.50
C VAL A 135 -4.24 -5.59 3.59
N THR A 136 -4.15 -6.84 4.06
CA THR A 136 -3.15 -7.25 5.05
C THR A 136 -1.74 -7.29 4.47
N ARG A 137 -1.60 -7.70 3.21
CA ARG A 137 -0.32 -7.77 2.49
C ARG A 137 0.29 -6.38 2.27
N ILE A 138 -0.53 -5.35 2.06
CA ILE A 138 -0.08 -3.95 1.98
C ILE A 138 0.70 -3.53 3.23
N VAL A 139 0.29 -3.98 4.42
CA VAL A 139 0.99 -3.63 5.67
C VAL A 139 2.41 -4.19 5.66
N ALA A 140 2.57 -5.47 5.29
CA ALA A 140 3.88 -6.09 5.16
C ALA A 140 4.72 -5.45 4.05
N ALA A 141 4.13 -5.19 2.89
CA ALA A 141 4.83 -4.55 1.77
C ALA A 141 5.27 -3.11 2.11
N ALA A 142 4.48 -2.37 2.88
CA ALA A 142 4.85 -1.04 3.35
C ALA A 142 6.05 -1.09 4.30
N ILE A 143 6.10 -2.04 5.22
CA ILE A 143 7.25 -2.24 6.12
C ILE A 143 8.49 -2.64 5.32
N GLU A 144 8.35 -3.61 4.41
CA GLU A 144 9.46 -4.11 3.60
C GLU A 144 10.13 -2.98 2.81
N GLN A 145 9.33 -2.06 2.27
CA GLN A 145 9.83 -0.94 1.48
C GLN A 145 10.29 0.26 2.33
N ASN A 146 9.86 0.35 3.59
CA ASN A 146 10.12 1.49 4.48
C ASN A 146 10.56 1.02 5.86
N HIS A 147 11.83 0.68 5.99
CA HIS A 147 12.48 0.35 7.27
C HIS A 147 13.96 0.73 7.24
N ASP A 148 14.56 0.77 8.43
CA ASP A 148 16.01 0.87 8.61
C ASP A 148 16.47 -0.05 9.74
N ASP A 149 17.74 0.07 10.16
CA ASP A 149 18.32 -0.72 11.25
C ASP A 149 17.62 -0.50 12.61
N SER A 150 16.88 0.60 12.77
CA SER A 150 16.19 0.97 14.01
C SER A 150 14.77 0.43 14.05
N GLY A 151 14.10 0.34 12.89
CA GLY A 151 12.75 -0.21 12.82
C GLY A 151 11.95 0.17 11.59
N ILE A 152 10.63 0.16 11.77
CA ILE A 152 9.66 0.49 10.72
C ILE A 152 9.70 2.00 10.45
N ILE A 153 9.44 2.42 9.20
CA ILE A 153 9.21 3.82 8.84
C ILE A 153 7.85 3.90 8.16
N TRP A 154 6.78 4.19 8.92
CA TRP A 154 5.45 4.17 8.33
C TRP A 154 5.22 5.33 7.34
N PRO A 155 4.64 5.05 6.16
CA PRO A 155 3.98 6.09 5.40
C PRO A 155 2.88 6.74 6.25
N THR A 156 2.86 8.07 6.27
CA THR A 156 1.96 8.84 7.14
C THR A 156 0.51 8.36 7.05
N ALA A 157 0.02 7.98 5.88
CA ALA A 157 -1.36 7.56 5.67
C ALA A 157 -1.78 6.29 6.46
N ILE A 158 -0.83 5.42 6.82
CA ILE A 158 -1.10 4.13 7.48
C ILE A 158 -0.36 3.96 8.81
N ALA A 159 0.40 4.98 9.25
CA ALA A 159 1.01 4.99 10.57
C ALA A 159 -0.07 4.82 11.66
N PRO A 160 0.15 3.96 12.68
CA PRO A 160 -0.86 3.69 13.72
C PRO A 160 -1.15 4.91 14.59
N PHE A 161 -0.17 5.80 14.76
CA PHE A 161 -0.34 7.14 15.30
C PHE A 161 0.51 8.11 14.47
N LYS A 162 0.12 9.39 14.40
CA LYS A 162 0.93 10.42 13.74
C LYS A 162 2.11 10.86 14.61
N CYS A 163 1.92 10.83 15.92
CA CYS A 163 2.96 11.18 16.86
C CYS A 163 2.84 10.46 18.20
N VAL A 164 3.96 10.41 18.92
CA VAL A 164 4.02 9.97 20.31
C VAL A 164 4.56 11.10 21.19
N ILE A 165 3.95 11.29 22.35
CA ILE A 165 4.47 12.13 23.43
C ILE A 165 5.22 11.21 24.41
N ILE A 166 6.52 11.42 24.57
CA ILE A 166 7.39 10.62 25.42
C ILE A 166 7.69 11.40 26.69
N GLU A 167 7.21 10.90 27.83
CA GLU A 167 7.46 11.53 29.13
C GLU A 167 8.77 11.05 29.75
N ILE A 168 9.59 11.99 30.23
CA ILE A 168 10.83 11.71 30.97
C ILE A 168 10.63 12.05 32.45
N ASP A 169 10.82 11.07 33.33
CA ASP A 169 10.73 11.21 34.80
C ASP A 169 9.40 11.84 35.30
N ALA A 170 8.28 11.58 34.61
CA ALA A 170 6.98 12.13 34.99
C ALA A 170 6.51 11.70 36.39
N SER A 171 6.88 10.49 36.83
CA SER A 171 6.61 9.99 38.19
C SER A 171 7.18 10.90 39.29
N LYS A 172 8.21 11.69 38.96
CA LYS A 172 8.88 12.63 39.88
C LYS A 172 8.57 14.10 39.58
N ASN A 173 7.91 14.40 38.46
CA ASN A 173 7.74 15.76 37.95
C ASN A 173 6.32 16.00 37.43
N ASN A 174 5.41 16.49 38.28
CA ASN A 174 4.04 16.83 37.89
C ASN A 174 3.97 17.86 36.75
N SER A 175 4.98 18.72 36.58
CA SER A 175 5.04 19.65 35.47
C SER A 175 5.15 18.95 34.11
N VAL A 176 5.87 17.83 34.03
CA VAL A 176 5.99 17.03 32.80
C VAL A 176 4.60 16.50 32.42
N LYS A 177 3.92 15.84 33.36
CA LYS A 177 2.58 15.31 33.15
C LYS A 177 1.59 16.39 32.69
N ASN A 178 1.53 17.52 33.40
CA ASN A 178 0.64 18.62 33.04
C ASN A 178 0.93 19.19 31.64
N HIS A 179 2.20 19.24 31.25
CA HIS A 179 2.60 19.71 29.92
C HIS A 179 2.22 18.69 28.83
N SER A 180 2.47 17.39 29.06
CA SER A 180 2.05 16.31 28.17
C SER A 180 0.54 16.29 27.98
N ASP A 181 -0.24 16.41 29.06
CA ASP A 181 -1.71 16.43 29.01
C ASP A 181 -2.23 17.63 28.19
N LEU A 182 -1.60 18.81 28.35
CA LEU A 182 -1.93 19.99 27.57
C LEU A 182 -1.60 19.80 26.07
N LEU A 183 -0.42 19.27 25.76
CA LEU A 183 -0.01 19.00 24.38
C LEU A 183 -0.90 17.94 23.73
N TYR A 184 -1.18 16.85 24.45
CA TYR A 184 -2.10 15.80 24.03
C TYR A 184 -3.46 16.39 23.67
N LYS A 185 -4.04 17.21 24.55
CA LYS A 185 -5.32 17.89 24.29
C LYS A 185 -5.25 18.76 23.04
N LYS A 186 -4.21 19.60 22.90
CA LYS A 186 -4.01 20.46 21.72
C LYS A 186 -3.92 19.67 20.41
N LEU A 187 -3.28 18.50 20.43
CA LEU A 187 -3.16 17.63 19.26
C LEU A 187 -4.50 16.95 18.94
N LYS A 188 -5.20 16.43 19.96
CA LYS A 188 -6.54 15.84 19.79
C LYS A 188 -7.57 16.85 19.29
N ASP A 189 -7.55 18.09 19.79
CA ASP A 189 -8.41 19.18 19.33
C ASP A 189 -8.20 19.53 17.85
N LYS A 190 -7.02 19.18 17.29
CA LYS A 190 -6.68 19.30 15.87
C LYS A 190 -6.91 18.01 15.07
N ASN A 191 -7.57 17.00 15.64
CA ASN A 191 -7.77 15.67 15.07
C ASN A 191 -6.46 14.96 14.68
N ILE A 192 -5.37 15.24 15.40
CA ILE A 192 -4.12 14.52 15.22
C ILE A 192 -4.17 13.25 16.08
N ASP A 193 -3.82 12.12 15.46
CA ASP A 193 -3.73 10.86 16.19
C ASP A 193 -2.42 10.79 16.97
N VAL A 194 -2.54 10.75 18.29
CA VAL A 194 -1.42 10.90 19.23
C VAL A 194 -1.56 9.90 20.36
N ILE A 195 -0.44 9.32 20.76
CA ILE A 195 -0.32 8.46 21.94
C ILE A 195 0.67 9.07 22.95
N VAL A 196 0.45 8.81 24.24
CA VAL A 196 1.37 9.23 25.31
C VAL A 196 2.05 7.99 25.87
N ASP A 197 3.38 7.99 25.87
CA ASP A 197 4.19 7.01 26.59
C ASP A 197 4.54 7.55 27.99
N ASN A 198 3.70 7.18 28.94
CA ASN A 198 3.85 7.46 30.37
C ASN A 198 4.39 6.27 31.17
N ARG A 199 4.95 5.24 30.51
CA ARG A 199 5.52 4.05 31.18
C ARG A 199 6.67 4.46 32.12
N ASP A 200 6.79 3.82 33.28
CA ASP A 200 7.88 4.07 34.23
C ASP A 200 9.13 3.27 33.85
N VAL A 201 9.69 3.56 32.68
CA VAL A 201 10.91 2.93 32.13
C VAL A 201 11.87 4.00 31.63
N GLY A 202 13.16 3.66 31.55
CA GLY A 202 14.21 4.59 31.12
C GLY A 202 13.96 5.14 29.71
N PHE A 203 14.32 6.40 29.47
CA PHE A 203 14.11 7.09 28.19
C PHE A 203 14.68 6.32 26.99
N GLY A 204 15.87 5.72 27.13
CA GLY A 204 16.47 4.91 26.06
C GLY A 204 15.63 3.70 25.67
N ILE A 205 14.92 3.07 26.62
CA ILE A 205 13.99 1.95 26.33
C ILE A 205 12.79 2.47 25.56
N LYS A 206 12.21 3.60 26.00
CA LYS A 206 11.09 4.22 25.29
C LYS A 206 11.44 4.55 23.85
N MET A 207 12.58 5.22 23.63
CA MET A 207 13.06 5.58 22.30
C MET A 207 13.22 4.36 21.42
N LYS A 208 13.93 3.33 21.89
CA LYS A 208 14.14 2.09 21.13
C LYS A 208 12.81 1.43 20.73
N ASP A 209 11.83 1.39 21.63
CA ASP A 209 10.52 0.81 21.32
C ASP A 209 9.77 1.64 20.25
N TRP A 210 9.79 2.97 20.34
CA TRP A 210 9.07 3.83 19.40
C TRP A 210 9.75 3.98 18.04
N GLU A 211 11.08 3.91 18.01
CA GLU A 211 11.86 3.77 16.78
C GLU A 211 11.53 2.43 16.11
N LEU A 212 11.49 1.33 16.87
CA LEU A 212 11.11 0.02 16.35
C LEU A 212 9.69 0.00 15.77
N ILE A 213 8.73 0.61 16.48
CA ILE A 213 7.33 0.72 16.05
C ILE A 213 7.18 1.64 14.82
N GLY A 214 8.05 2.65 14.69
CA GLY A 214 8.12 3.50 13.51
C GLY A 214 7.18 4.71 13.49
N ILE A 215 6.84 5.27 14.64
CA ILE A 215 5.95 6.45 14.69
C ILE A 215 6.62 7.65 14.01
N PRO A 216 5.94 8.42 13.13
CA PRO A 216 6.59 9.46 12.35
C PRO A 216 7.19 10.64 13.15
N HIS A 217 6.59 10.99 14.30
CA HIS A 217 6.97 12.20 15.04
C HIS A 217 7.00 11.96 16.56
N PHE A 218 8.10 12.37 17.20
CA PHE A 218 8.28 12.24 18.65
C PHE A 218 8.26 13.61 19.33
N PHE A 219 7.46 13.75 20.39
CA PHE A 219 7.45 14.89 21.28
C PHE A 219 8.03 14.48 22.64
N ILE A 220 9.27 14.86 22.91
CA ILE A 220 9.98 14.46 24.13
C ILE A 220 9.78 15.52 25.21
N ILE A 221 9.08 15.18 26.29
CA ILE A 221 8.75 16.10 27.38
C ILE A 221 9.58 15.75 28.61
N GLY A 222 10.65 16.52 28.81
CA GLY A 222 11.45 16.50 30.04
C GLY A 222 11.21 17.72 30.93
N LYS A 223 11.83 17.73 32.10
CA LYS A 223 11.70 18.83 33.09
C LYS A 223 11.97 20.22 32.51
N ASN A 224 13.02 20.36 31.70
CA ASN A 224 13.40 21.64 31.09
C ASN A 224 12.36 22.13 30.07
N GLU A 225 11.80 21.19 29.30
CA GLU A 225 10.77 21.49 28.31
C GLU A 225 9.46 21.90 28.99
N ALA A 226 9.05 21.14 30.01
CA ALA A 226 7.88 21.44 30.81
C ALA A 226 7.97 22.78 31.57
N ALA A 227 9.19 23.26 31.85
CA ALA A 227 9.43 24.55 32.50
C ALA A 227 9.29 25.75 31.55
N LYS A 228 9.30 25.53 30.22
CA LYS A 228 9.12 26.61 29.25
C LYS A 228 7.68 27.12 29.32
N LYS A 229 7.54 28.42 29.63
CA LYS A 229 6.26 29.11 29.47
C LYS A 229 6.05 29.39 27.99
N TYR A 230 5.29 28.54 27.33
CA TYR A 230 4.74 28.86 26.03
C TYR A 230 3.70 29.97 26.21
N HIS A 231 4.08 31.21 25.93
CA HIS A 231 3.12 32.29 25.77
C HIS A 231 2.21 31.90 24.60
N ASN A 232 0.92 31.76 24.85
CA ASN A 232 -0.07 31.54 23.80
C ASN A 232 -0.01 32.73 22.85
N SER A 233 0.62 32.55 21.70
CA SER A 233 0.45 33.38 20.50
C SER A 233 -0.67 32.80 19.65
#